data_AF-B8YPZ8-F1
#
_entry.id   AF-B8YPZ8-F1
#
_cell.length_a   1.000
_cell.length_b   1.000
_cell.length_c   1.000
_cell.angle_alpha   90.00
_cell.angle_beta   90.00
_cell.angle_gamma   90.00
#
_symmetry.space_group_name_H-M   'P 1'
#
loop_
_entity.id
_entity.type
_entity.pdbx_description
1 polymer ?
#
loop_
_entity_poly.entity_id
_entity_poly.type
_entity_poly.pdbx_seq_one_letter_code
_entity_poly.pdbx_strand_id
1 'polypeptide(L)' 'LEAELQDMINEVDADGNGTIDFPEFLNLMARKMKDTDSEEELKEAFRVFDKDQNGFISAA' A
#
# COMPACT_ATOMS: atom_id res chain seq x y z
N LEU A 1 -13.59 -2.27 10.57
CA LEU A 1 -12.73 -1.10 10.31
C LEU A 1 -11.26 -1.44 10.55
N GLU A 2 -10.71 -1.46 11.77
CA GLU A 2 -9.30 -1.89 11.97
C GLU A 2 -9.04 -3.33 11.53
N ALA A 3 -9.90 -4.28 11.88
CA ALA A 3 -9.71 -5.69 11.48
C ALA A 3 -9.77 -5.90 9.96
N GLU A 4 -10.61 -5.13 9.25
CA GLU A 4 -10.70 -5.23 7.79
C GLU A 4 -9.49 -4.61 7.11
N LEU A 5 -8.98 -3.50 7.63
CA LEU A 5 -7.71 -2.92 7.18
C LEU A 5 -6.53 -3.83 7.50
N GLN A 6 -6.52 -4.46 8.67
CA GLN A 6 -5.47 -5.39 9.07
C GLN A 6 -5.47 -6.66 8.22
N ASP A 7 -6.64 -7.22 7.89
CA ASP A 7 -6.73 -8.35 6.96
C ASP A 7 -6.24 -7.97 5.57
N MET A 8 -6.56 -6.76 5.11
CA MET A 8 -6.02 -6.23 3.84
C MET A 8 -4.50 -6.05 3.89
N ILE A 9 -3.94 -5.57 5.00
CA ILE A 9 -2.49 -5.45 5.18
C ILE A 9 -1.85 -6.84 5.19
N ASN A 10 -2.35 -7.77 6.00
CA ASN A 10 -1.79 -9.12 6.12
C ASN A 10 -1.78 -9.91 4.79
N GLU A 11 -2.66 -9.57 3.84
CA GLU A 11 -2.67 -10.19 2.51
C GLU A 11 -1.52 -9.73 1.60
N VAL A 12 -0.92 -8.58 1.88
CA VAL A 12 0.11 -7.95 1.03
C VAL A 12 1.43 -7.64 1.73
N ASP A 13 1.39 -7.46 3.05
CA ASP A 13 2.53 -7.30 3.95
C ASP A 13 3.34 -8.60 3.93
N ALA A 14 4.36 -8.61 3.08
CA ALA A 14 5.19 -9.78 2.82
C ALA A 14 6.30 -9.90 3.87
N ASP A 15 6.70 -8.78 4.47
CA ASP A 15 7.72 -8.75 5.51
C ASP A 15 7.14 -8.91 6.94
N GLY A 16 5.83 -8.75 7.10
CA GLY A 16 5.09 -8.91 8.35
C GLY A 16 5.29 -7.76 9.33
N ASN A 17 5.66 -6.57 8.85
CA ASN A 17 5.93 -5.41 9.69
C ASN A 17 4.65 -4.66 10.13
N GLY A 18 3.48 -5.05 9.63
CA GLY A 18 2.18 -4.47 9.93
C GLY A 18 1.87 -3.18 9.14
N THR A 19 2.66 -2.86 8.14
CA THR A 19 2.55 -1.71 7.25
C THR A 19 2.74 -2.16 5.80
N ILE A 20 2.36 -1.31 4.84
CA ILE A 20 2.61 -1.56 3.42
C ILE A 20 3.71 -0.61 2.97
N ASP A 21 4.83 -1.17 2.54
CA ASP A 21 5.91 -0.40 1.92
C ASP A 21 5.62 -0.11 0.43
N PHE A 22 6.45 0.75 -0.17
CA PHE A 22 6.27 1.11 -1.58
C PHE A 22 6.34 -0.12 -2.54
N PRO A 23 7.33 -1.03 -2.44
CA PRO A 23 7.34 -2.30 -3.17
C PRO A 23 6.07 -3.17 -3.01
N GLU A 24 5.53 -3.30 -1.81
CA GLU A 24 4.33 -4.08 -1.49
C GLU A 24 3.08 -3.41 -2.07
N PHE A 25 3.01 -2.09 -2.02
CA PHE A 25 1.97 -1.31 -2.67
C PHE A 25 2.00 -1.47 -4.20
N LEU A 26 3.20 -1.48 -4.80
CA LEU A 26 3.36 -1.75 -6.24
C LEU A 26 2.87 -3.16 -6.58
N ASN A 27 3.17 -4.16 -5.76
CA ASN A 27 2.66 -5.53 -5.96
C ASN A 27 1.14 -5.61 -5.80
N LEU A 28 0.55 -4.89 -4.85
CA LEU A 28 -0.90 -4.78 -4.68
C LEU A 28 -1.54 -4.20 -5.94
N MET A 29 -1.04 -3.04 -6.39
CA MET A 29 -1.58 -2.32 -7.54
C MET A 29 -1.35 -3.09 -8.85
N ALA A 30 -0.20 -3.74 -9.03
CA ALA A 30 0.06 -4.62 -10.17
C ALA A 30 -0.89 -5.83 -10.21
N ARG A 31 -1.33 -6.35 -9.06
CA ARG A 31 -2.34 -7.42 -8.98
C ARG A 31 -3.75 -6.92 -9.28
N LYS A 32 -4.09 -5.70 -8.87
CA LYS A 32 -5.46 -5.15 -8.96
C LYS A 32 -5.73 -4.39 -10.25
N MET A 33 -4.70 -3.77 -10.84
CA MET A 33 -4.77 -2.91 -12.01
C MET A 33 -3.75 -3.40 -13.04
N LYS A 34 -4.25 -4.01 -14.11
CA LYS A 34 -3.43 -4.35 -15.27
C LYS A 34 -2.95 -3.06 -15.95
N ASP A 35 -1.66 -2.76 -15.82
CA ASP A 35 -0.82 -2.04 -16.79
C ASP A 35 -1.10 -0.56 -17.12
N THR A 36 -2.03 0.15 -16.46
CA THR A 36 -2.36 1.54 -16.89
C THR A 36 -1.90 2.69 -16.01
N ASP A 37 -1.53 2.46 -14.74
CA ASP A 37 -1.13 3.58 -13.86
C ASP A 37 0.39 3.79 -13.90
N SER A 38 0.80 5.02 -14.19
CA SER A 38 2.23 5.37 -14.20
C SER A 38 2.79 5.32 -12.78
N GLU A 39 4.08 5.03 -12.62
CA GLU A 39 4.76 5.05 -11.32
C GLU A 39 4.52 6.36 -10.55
N GLU A 40 4.38 7.48 -11.27
CA GLU A 40 4.05 8.79 -10.68
C GLU A 40 2.65 8.83 -10.07
N GLU A 41 1.63 8.28 -10.73
CA GLU A 41 0.27 8.19 -10.18
C GLU A 41 0.21 7.26 -8.98
N LEU A 42 0.97 6.16 -9.01
CA LEU A 42 1.09 5.25 -7.87
C LEU A 42 1.77 5.93 -6.67
N LYS A 43 2.79 6.76 -6.92
CA LYS A 43 3.44 7.57 -5.88
C LYS A 43 2.52 8.65 -5.32
N GLU A 44 1.74 9.31 -6.15
CA GLU A 44 0.77 10.32 -5.69
C GLU A 44 -0.34 9.66 -4.86
N ALA A 45 -0.88 8.52 -5.34
CA ALA A 45 -1.84 7.73 -4.59
C ALA A 45 -1.25 7.29 -3.24
N PHE A 46 -0.02 6.78 -3.23
CA PHE A 46 0.67 6.39 -2.00
C PHE A 46 0.77 7.55 -0.99
N ARG A 47 1.14 8.75 -1.45
CA ARG A 47 1.18 9.97 -0.61
C ARG A 47 -0.18 10.40 -0.07
N VAL A 48 -1.29 10.07 -0.75
CA VAL A 48 -2.63 10.35 -0.22
C VAL A 48 -2.91 9.50 1.03
N PHE A 49 -2.37 8.28 1.08
CA PHE A 49 -2.54 7.36 2.19
C PHE A 49 -1.47 7.52 3.29
N ASP A 50 -0.22 7.82 2.91
CA ASP A 50 0.92 8.11 3.81
C ASP A 50 0.78 9.52 4.43
N LYS A 51 0.03 9.62 5.54
CA LYS A 51 -0.29 10.90 6.20
C LYS A 51 0.91 11.55 6.88
N ASP A 52 1.85 10.76 7.37
CA ASP A 52 3.04 11.22 8.07
C ASP A 52 4.27 11.32 7.15
N GLN A 53 4.13 10.95 5.87
CA GLN A 53 5.18 10.97 4.86
C GLN A 53 6.41 10.16 5.27
N ASN A 54 6.17 9.04 5.97
CA ASN A 54 7.21 8.16 6.47
C ASN A 54 7.63 7.11 5.42
N GLY A 55 6.90 7.01 4.30
CA GLY A 55 7.14 6.03 3.24
C GLY A 55 6.40 4.70 3.42
N PHE A 56 5.45 4.61 4.35
CA PHE A 56 4.67 3.43 4.69
C PHE A 56 3.19 3.78 4.82
N ILE A 57 2.32 2.87 4.40
CA ILE A 57 0.87 2.98 4.65
C ILE A 57 0.52 2.07 5.83
N SER A 58 0.16 2.70 6.95
CA SER A 58 -0.29 2.02 8.17
C SER A 58 -1.82 1.93 8.20
N ALA A 59 -2.36 0.84 8.79
CA ALA A 59 -3.81 0.71 8.98
C ALA A 59 -4.37 1.75 9.98
N ALA A 60 -3.59 2.14 10.98
CA ALA A 60 -3.76 3.27 11.89
C ALA A 60 -2.59 3.26 12.89
#